data_AF-A0A514LA56-F1
#
_entry.id   AF-A0A514LA56-F1
#
_cell.length_a   1.000
_cell.length_b   1.000
_cell.length_c   1.000
_cell.angle_alpha   90.00
_cell.angle_beta   90.00
_cell.angle_gamma   90.00
#
_symmetry.space_group_name_H-M   'P 1'
#
loop_
_entity.id
_entity.type
_entity.pdbx_description
1 polymer ?
#
loop_
_entity_poly.entity_id
_entity_poly.type
_entity_poly.pdbx_seq_one_letter_code
_entity_poly.pdbx_strand_id
1 'polypeptide(L)'
;MKNLSLFFVFSAIIGILFIPLQDSFAESIIPPRHQWKQLNDIEQLSCKEGLVLLQKNNGAPACVSPTAYLKLVDRGYGEFDSKIMKNRPTMMNNLMENLASDSSIMNHWREMMENNPTMMKNTMQDWVLKMKDNPEFLKNILGPITSDAELRQEMIQHMKDHPVMEQSLKEHSRWMESVHDSMMGSGMGHGMNQGMNVGLCPWCPEYERHAQFETHIDFTNSDRMMNMMHHMWIDDELSQDMHEFMLENPGHMVRMSDQMMGPMLGFMMDDPELRERMIDLMLENRDFMNSIRHGNSE
;
A
#
# COMPACT_ATOMS: atom_id res chain seq x y z
N MET A 1 -15.39 -73.46 3.67
CA MET A 1 -14.83 -72.20 3.11
C MET A 1 -15.72 -71.52 2.04
N LYS A 2 -17.02 -71.83 1.89
CA LYS A 2 -17.91 -71.15 0.92
C LYS A 2 -18.72 -69.98 1.50
N ASN A 3 -18.88 -69.90 2.83
CA ASN A 3 -19.71 -68.87 3.48
C ASN A 3 -18.96 -67.57 3.79
N LEU A 4 -17.62 -67.55 3.73
CA LEU A 4 -16.82 -66.35 4.04
C LEU A 4 -16.90 -65.30 2.92
N SER A 5 -17.02 -65.75 1.66
CA SER A 5 -17.10 -64.86 0.49
C SER A 5 -18.40 -64.06 0.45
N LEU A 6 -19.48 -64.59 1.00
CA LEU A 6 -20.81 -63.96 0.96
C LEU A 6 -20.92 -62.82 1.98
N PHE A 7 -20.25 -62.96 3.13
CA PHE A 7 -20.17 -61.90 4.14
C PHE A 7 -19.39 -60.67 3.66
N PHE A 8 -18.32 -60.86 2.88
CA PHE A 8 -17.54 -59.74 2.33
C PHE A 8 -18.34 -58.93 1.30
N VAL A 9 -19.17 -59.59 0.48
CA VAL A 9 -20.00 -58.89 -0.51
C VAL A 9 -21.11 -58.06 0.17
N PHE A 10 -21.75 -58.60 1.22
CA PHE A 10 -22.75 -57.84 1.97
C PHE A 10 -22.16 -56.69 2.80
N SER A 11 -20.96 -56.88 3.36
CA SER A 11 -20.22 -55.81 4.07
C SER A 11 -19.87 -54.65 3.14
N ALA A 12 -19.46 -54.91 1.90
CA ALA A 12 -19.13 -53.88 0.93
C ALA A 12 -20.36 -53.06 0.48
N ILE A 13 -21.52 -53.70 0.33
CA ILE A 13 -22.76 -53.01 -0.09
C ILE A 13 -23.32 -52.13 1.02
N ILE A 14 -23.24 -52.56 2.29
CA ILE A 14 -23.70 -51.75 3.43
C ILE A 14 -22.77 -50.55 3.67
N GLY A 15 -21.46 -50.69 3.41
CA GLY A 15 -20.52 -49.58 3.51
C GLY A 15 -20.79 -48.42 2.52
N ILE A 16 -21.34 -48.71 1.33
CA ILE A 16 -21.69 -47.68 0.34
C ILE A 16 -22.96 -46.91 0.73
N LEU A 17 -23.90 -47.57 1.43
CA LEU A 17 -25.15 -46.96 1.89
C LEU A 17 -24.97 -46.01 3.08
N PHE A 18 -23.84 -46.10 3.78
CA PHE A 18 -23.46 -45.22 4.89
C PHE A 18 -22.19 -44.43 4.60
N ILE A 19 -21.82 -44.22 3.33
CA ILE A 19 -20.99 -43.07 3.01
C ILE A 19 -21.87 -41.87 3.38
N PRO A 20 -21.52 -41.05 4.39
CA PRO A 20 -22.13 -39.75 4.46
C PRO A 20 -21.78 -39.13 3.12
N LEU A 21 -22.79 -38.99 2.26
CA LEU A 21 -22.83 -37.87 1.34
C LEU A 21 -22.72 -36.68 2.29
N GLN A 22 -21.48 -36.29 2.60
CA GLN A 22 -21.17 -34.90 2.80
C GLN A 22 -21.70 -34.32 1.52
N ASP A 23 -22.93 -33.82 1.62
CA ASP A 23 -23.48 -32.91 0.65
C ASP A 23 -22.30 -32.04 0.27
N SER A 24 -21.91 -32.12 -1.00
CA SER A 24 -21.13 -31.07 -1.61
C SER A 24 -22.03 -29.86 -1.43
N PHE A 25 -21.90 -29.20 -0.28
CA PHE A 25 -22.62 -28.02 0.12
C PHE A 25 -22.30 -27.00 -0.96
N ALA A 26 -23.14 -26.95 -1.99
CA ALA A 26 -23.61 -25.67 -2.47
C ALA A 26 -24.25 -25.01 -1.24
N GLU A 27 -23.39 -24.46 -0.37
CA GLU A 27 -23.79 -23.62 0.73
C GLU A 27 -24.54 -22.48 0.06
N SER A 28 -25.87 -22.61 0.05
CA SER A 28 -26.74 -21.74 -0.70
C SER A 28 -26.77 -20.43 0.07
N ILE A 29 -25.74 -19.62 -0.13
CA ILE A 29 -25.64 -18.31 0.50
C ILE A 29 -26.87 -17.54 0.06
N ILE A 30 -27.76 -17.30 1.03
CA ILE A 30 -29.01 -16.59 0.83
C ILE A 30 -28.65 -15.24 0.18
N PRO A 31 -29.26 -14.84 -0.96
CA PRO A 31 -28.87 -13.59 -1.60
C PRO A 31 -29.05 -12.41 -0.63
N PRO A 32 -28.21 -11.37 -0.68
CA PRO A 32 -28.20 -10.28 0.31
C PRO A 32 -29.56 -9.60 0.49
N ARG A 33 -30.32 -9.50 -0.61
CA ARG A 33 -31.67 -8.94 -0.60
C ARG A 33 -32.68 -9.79 0.19
N HIS A 34 -32.48 -11.10 0.25
CA HIS A 34 -33.29 -12.00 1.06
C HIS A 34 -32.89 -11.94 2.53
N GLN A 35 -31.58 -11.91 2.84
CA GLN A 35 -31.06 -11.71 4.20
C GLN A 35 -31.56 -10.36 4.78
N TRP A 36 -31.51 -9.29 3.98
CA TRP A 36 -31.98 -7.96 4.36
C TRP A 36 -33.43 -7.92 4.81
N LYS A 37 -34.31 -8.68 4.13
CA LYS A 37 -35.72 -8.77 4.50
C LYS A 37 -35.94 -9.45 5.85
N GLN A 38 -34.99 -10.26 6.31
CA GLN A 38 -35.09 -11.00 7.57
C GLN A 38 -34.44 -10.25 8.72
N LEU A 39 -33.24 -9.70 8.50
CA LEU A 39 -32.42 -9.10 9.54
C LEU A 39 -32.67 -7.59 9.70
N ASN A 40 -33.01 -6.90 8.60
CA ASN A 40 -33.19 -5.44 8.53
C ASN A 40 -31.98 -4.65 9.11
N ASP A 41 -30.79 -5.24 9.04
CA ASP A 41 -29.52 -4.69 9.52
C ASP A 41 -28.40 -5.09 8.57
N ILE A 42 -27.56 -4.12 8.18
CA ILE A 42 -26.57 -4.28 7.09
C ILE A 42 -25.31 -4.94 7.61
N GLU A 43 -25.03 -4.73 8.89
CA GLU A 43 -23.88 -5.25 9.59
C GLU A 43 -24.00 -6.78 9.76
N GLN A 44 -25.23 -7.30 9.78
CA GLN A 44 -25.50 -8.73 9.91
C GLN A 44 -25.53 -9.47 8.57
N LEU A 45 -25.46 -8.77 7.43
CA LEU A 45 -25.44 -9.42 6.13
C LEU A 45 -24.07 -10.06 5.85
N SER A 46 -24.10 -11.27 5.33
CA SER A 46 -22.90 -11.96 4.86
C SER A 46 -22.85 -12.03 3.33
N CYS A 47 -21.64 -11.90 2.79
CA CYS A 47 -21.35 -12.17 1.39
C CYS A 47 -20.62 -13.50 1.26
N LYS A 48 -20.68 -14.09 0.07
CA LYS A 48 -19.78 -15.18 -0.30
C LYS A 48 -18.33 -14.71 -0.20
N GLU A 49 -17.45 -15.62 0.19
CA GLU A 49 -16.01 -15.40 0.20
C GLU A 49 -15.53 -14.78 -1.12
N GLY A 50 -14.65 -13.79 -1.01
CA GLY A 50 -14.14 -13.00 -2.13
C GLY A 50 -15.11 -11.92 -2.66
N LEU A 51 -16.33 -11.80 -2.13
CA LEU A 51 -17.24 -10.69 -2.45
C LEU A 51 -17.31 -9.66 -1.32
N VAL A 52 -17.53 -8.41 -1.72
CA VAL A 52 -17.63 -7.24 -0.85
C VAL A 52 -19.08 -6.78 -0.77
N LEU A 53 -19.55 -6.45 0.44
CA LEU A 53 -20.89 -5.89 0.63
C LEU A 53 -20.90 -4.40 0.25
N LEU A 54 -21.79 -4.04 -0.67
CA LEU A 54 -22.09 -2.66 -1.06
C LEU A 54 -23.51 -2.30 -0.64
N GLN A 55 -23.65 -1.19 0.09
CA GLN A 55 -24.95 -0.52 0.23
C GLN A 55 -25.16 0.44 -0.93
N LYS A 56 -26.19 0.21 -1.74
CA LYS A 56 -26.56 1.14 -2.81
C LYS A 56 -27.20 2.39 -2.23
N ASN A 57 -27.23 3.49 -2.99
CA ASN A 57 -27.87 4.74 -2.56
C ASN A 57 -29.37 4.61 -2.23
N ASN A 58 -30.04 3.60 -2.78
CA ASN A 58 -31.44 3.30 -2.45
C ASN A 58 -31.58 2.41 -1.19
N GLY A 59 -30.50 2.22 -0.43
CA GLY A 59 -30.42 1.39 0.77
C GLY A 59 -30.29 -0.11 0.51
N ALA A 60 -30.44 -0.58 -0.75
CA ALA A 60 -30.45 -1.99 -1.05
C ALA A 60 -29.02 -2.60 -1.00
N PRO A 61 -28.80 -3.71 -0.28
CA PRO A 61 -27.50 -4.36 -0.24
C PRO A 61 -27.23 -5.19 -1.50
N ALA A 62 -25.97 -5.27 -1.90
CA ALA A 62 -25.47 -6.17 -2.92
C ALA A 62 -24.08 -6.71 -2.54
N CYS A 63 -23.83 -7.98 -2.83
CA CYS A 63 -22.47 -8.52 -2.82
C CYS A 63 -21.91 -8.43 -4.22
N VAL A 64 -20.75 -7.80 -4.36
CA VAL A 64 -20.08 -7.54 -5.63
C VAL A 64 -18.62 -7.93 -5.53
N SER A 65 -17.95 -8.19 -6.66
CA SER A 65 -16.50 -8.38 -6.64
C SER A 65 -15.79 -7.09 -6.20
N PRO A 66 -14.60 -7.14 -5.59
CA PRO A 66 -13.86 -5.95 -5.16
C PRO A 66 -13.68 -4.89 -6.27
N THR A 67 -13.27 -5.29 -7.48
CA THR A 67 -13.17 -4.36 -8.63
C THR A 67 -14.51 -3.70 -8.98
N ALA A 68 -15.62 -4.44 -8.83
CA ALA A 68 -16.96 -3.90 -9.10
C ALA A 68 -17.43 -2.99 -7.97
N TYR A 69 -17.05 -3.27 -6.72
CA TYR A 69 -17.25 -2.37 -5.59
C TYR A 69 -16.66 -1.00 -5.89
N LEU A 70 -15.36 -0.96 -6.25
CA LEU A 70 -14.63 0.26 -6.57
C LEU A 70 -15.29 1.04 -7.71
N LYS A 71 -15.60 0.36 -8.83
CA LYS A 71 -16.28 0.98 -9.98
C LYS A 71 -17.68 1.49 -9.66
N LEU A 72 -18.43 0.82 -8.77
CA LEU A 72 -19.78 1.23 -8.40
C LEU A 72 -19.76 2.42 -7.43
N VAL A 73 -18.82 2.46 -6.49
CA VAL A 73 -18.60 3.61 -5.61
C VAL A 73 -18.16 4.83 -6.42
N ASP A 74 -17.20 4.63 -7.33
CA ASP A 74 -16.71 5.66 -8.27
C ASP A 74 -17.87 6.31 -9.05
N ARG A 75 -18.72 5.47 -9.66
CA ARG A 75 -19.92 5.90 -10.41
C ARG A 75 -21.07 6.40 -9.52
N GLY A 76 -20.91 6.40 -8.21
CA GLY A 76 -21.91 6.87 -7.25
C GLY A 76 -23.15 5.98 -7.15
N TYR A 77 -23.05 4.67 -7.39
CA TYR A 77 -24.14 3.71 -7.15
C TYR A 77 -24.30 3.34 -5.66
N GLY A 78 -23.27 3.59 -4.85
CA GLY A 78 -23.23 3.42 -3.41
C GLY A 78 -22.14 4.29 -2.81
N GLU A 79 -22.05 4.32 -1.48
CA GLU A 79 -21.02 5.03 -0.74
C GLU A 79 -20.03 4.05 -0.13
N PHE A 80 -18.79 4.51 0.06
CA PHE A 80 -17.83 3.79 0.88
C PHE A 80 -18.27 3.88 2.34
N ASP A 81 -18.55 2.72 2.94
CA ASP A 81 -18.94 2.63 4.34
C ASP A 81 -17.76 2.06 5.15
N SER A 82 -17.01 2.95 5.79
CA SER A 82 -15.87 2.57 6.61
C SER A 82 -16.27 1.66 7.79
N LYS A 83 -17.48 1.79 8.34
CA LYS A 83 -17.95 0.96 9.45
C LYS A 83 -18.14 -0.49 9.01
N ILE A 84 -18.74 -0.69 7.83
CA ILE A 84 -18.88 -2.03 7.24
C ILE A 84 -17.52 -2.69 7.03
N MET A 85 -16.54 -1.91 6.54
CA MET A 85 -15.20 -2.45 6.28
C MET A 85 -14.43 -2.78 7.55
N LYS A 86 -14.47 -1.89 8.56
CA LYS A 86 -13.84 -2.11 9.87
C LYS A 86 -14.33 -3.39 10.55
N ASN A 87 -15.63 -3.63 10.48
CA ASN A 87 -16.22 -4.83 11.08
C ASN A 87 -15.90 -6.12 10.30
N ARG A 88 -15.22 -6.03 9.15
CA ARG A 88 -15.00 -7.14 8.20
C ARG A 88 -13.61 -7.09 7.55
N PRO A 89 -12.55 -7.39 8.32
CA PRO A 89 -11.17 -7.27 7.84
C PRO A 89 -10.89 -8.10 6.58
N THR A 90 -11.52 -9.27 6.42
CA THR A 90 -11.37 -10.07 5.19
C THR A 90 -11.91 -9.37 3.95
N MET A 91 -13.00 -8.61 4.07
CA MET A 91 -13.52 -7.82 2.95
C MET A 91 -12.60 -6.64 2.63
N MET A 92 -12.07 -5.99 3.68
CA MET A 92 -11.11 -4.90 3.52
C MET A 92 -9.83 -5.38 2.84
N ASN A 93 -9.26 -6.50 3.29
CA ASN A 93 -8.03 -7.05 2.71
C ASN A 93 -8.21 -7.42 1.23
N ASN A 94 -9.33 -8.05 0.87
CA ASN A 94 -9.66 -8.33 -0.53
C ASN A 94 -9.80 -7.04 -1.36
N LEU A 95 -10.36 -5.98 -0.78
CA LEU A 95 -10.48 -4.68 -1.44
C LEU A 95 -9.11 -4.04 -1.65
N MET A 96 -8.26 -4.04 -0.63
CA MET A 96 -6.89 -3.52 -0.66
C MET A 96 -6.00 -4.28 -1.63
N GLU A 97 -6.11 -5.61 -1.67
CA GLU A 97 -5.40 -6.44 -2.65
C GLU A 97 -5.79 -6.07 -4.08
N ASN A 98 -7.08 -5.85 -4.34
CA ASN A 98 -7.52 -5.40 -5.67
C ASN A 98 -7.07 -3.98 -5.98
N LEU A 99 -7.06 -3.06 -5.00
CA LEU A 99 -6.52 -1.71 -5.18
C LEU A 99 -5.04 -1.76 -5.56
N ALA A 100 -4.22 -2.46 -4.77
CA ALA A 100 -2.77 -2.54 -4.97
C ALA A 100 -2.35 -3.34 -6.21
N SER A 101 -3.18 -4.27 -6.68
CA SER A 101 -2.84 -5.15 -7.81
C SER A 101 -3.41 -4.71 -9.15
N ASP A 102 -4.51 -3.95 -9.18
CA ASP A 102 -5.15 -3.53 -10.41
C ASP A 102 -4.54 -2.21 -10.93
N SER A 103 -3.64 -2.35 -11.91
CA SER A 103 -3.01 -1.21 -12.60
C SER A 103 -4.00 -0.20 -13.18
N SER A 104 -5.20 -0.63 -13.58
CA SER A 104 -6.20 0.30 -14.14
C SER A 104 -6.76 1.22 -13.06
N ILE A 105 -6.92 0.72 -11.83
CA ILE A 105 -7.37 1.51 -10.69
C ILE A 105 -6.29 2.50 -10.27
N MET A 106 -5.03 2.05 -10.21
CA MET A 106 -3.90 2.92 -9.87
C MET A 106 -3.69 4.03 -10.90
N ASN A 107 -3.73 3.69 -12.19
CA ASN A 107 -3.62 4.69 -13.27
C ASN A 107 -4.75 5.72 -13.19
N HIS A 108 -5.99 5.27 -12.94
CA HIS A 108 -7.09 6.23 -12.76
C HIS A 108 -6.87 7.13 -11.55
N TRP A 109 -6.33 6.60 -10.47
CA TRP A 109 -6.01 7.39 -9.29
C TRP A 109 -4.95 8.44 -9.60
N ARG A 110 -3.87 8.07 -10.30
CA ARG A 110 -2.86 8.99 -10.82
C ARG A 110 -3.49 10.09 -11.68
N GLU A 111 -4.33 9.72 -12.65
CA GLU A 111 -5.00 10.68 -13.52
C GLU A 111 -5.89 11.67 -12.74
N MET A 112 -6.64 11.20 -11.74
CA MET A 112 -7.45 12.10 -10.89
C MET A 112 -6.57 13.07 -10.11
N MET A 113 -5.45 12.59 -9.56
CA MET A 113 -4.49 13.38 -8.82
C MET A 113 -3.85 14.48 -9.69
N GLU A 114 -3.53 14.15 -10.95
CA GLU A 114 -3.00 15.08 -11.93
C GLU A 114 -4.05 16.10 -12.40
N ASN A 115 -5.30 15.66 -12.62
CA ASN A 115 -6.35 16.49 -13.18
C ASN A 115 -7.11 17.34 -12.14
N ASN A 116 -7.05 16.99 -10.85
CA ASN A 116 -7.71 17.75 -9.76
C ASN A 116 -6.69 18.23 -8.70
N PRO A 117 -5.86 19.26 -9.03
CA PRO A 117 -4.79 19.73 -8.16
C PRO A 117 -5.30 20.31 -6.83
N THR A 118 -6.52 20.86 -6.81
CA THR A 118 -7.13 21.37 -5.57
C THR A 118 -7.47 20.24 -4.61
N MET A 119 -8.10 19.18 -5.11
CA MET A 119 -8.40 18.01 -4.28
C MET A 119 -7.13 17.35 -3.78
N MET A 120 -6.16 17.11 -4.68
CA MET A 120 -4.84 16.60 -4.34
C MET A 120 -4.21 17.42 -3.20
N LYS A 121 -4.13 18.75 -3.37
CA LYS A 121 -3.55 19.63 -2.35
C LYS A 121 -4.26 19.51 -1.00
N ASN A 122 -5.59 19.49 -0.98
CA ASN A 122 -6.34 19.36 0.28
C ASN A 122 -6.09 18.01 0.94
N THR A 123 -6.14 16.92 0.17
CA THR A 123 -5.85 15.56 0.66
C THR A 123 -4.43 15.48 1.25
N MET A 124 -3.44 16.05 0.57
CA MET A 124 -2.06 16.05 1.05
C MET A 124 -1.87 16.93 2.27
N GLN A 125 -2.58 18.06 2.36
CA GLN A 125 -2.56 18.90 3.56
C GLN A 125 -3.11 18.16 4.78
N ASP A 126 -4.21 17.43 4.61
CA ASP A 126 -4.80 16.65 5.69
C ASP A 126 -3.85 15.51 6.14
N TRP A 127 -3.16 14.87 5.20
CA TRP A 127 -2.14 13.86 5.50
C TRP A 127 -0.93 14.47 6.23
N VAL A 128 -0.46 15.64 5.79
CA VAL A 128 0.62 16.37 6.45
C VAL A 128 0.25 16.71 7.90
N LEU A 129 -0.97 17.22 8.13
CA LEU A 129 -1.46 17.49 9.49
C LEU A 129 -1.48 16.20 10.34
N LYS A 130 -1.98 15.10 9.78
CA LYS A 130 -2.00 13.80 10.48
C LYS A 130 -0.60 13.30 10.84
N MET A 131 0.38 13.44 9.95
CA MET A 131 1.78 13.05 10.22
C MET A 131 2.45 13.92 11.29
N LYS A 132 2.07 15.20 11.36
CA LYS A 132 2.54 16.11 12.43
C LYS A 132 2.00 15.69 13.79
N ASP A 133 0.71 15.39 13.83
CA ASP A 133 0.00 15.00 15.06
C ASP A 133 0.35 13.58 15.52
N ASN A 134 0.66 12.67 14.59
CA ASN A 134 0.95 11.27 14.85
C ASN A 134 2.32 10.85 14.25
N PRO A 135 3.41 10.89 15.03
CA PRO A 135 4.73 10.46 14.58
C PRO A 135 4.82 8.99 14.16
N GLU A 136 3.99 8.11 14.73
CA GLU A 136 3.95 6.70 14.34
C GLU A 136 3.33 6.54 12.95
N PHE A 137 2.37 7.37 12.58
CA PHE A 137 1.82 7.38 11.22
C PHE A 137 2.91 7.73 10.17
N LEU A 138 3.76 8.70 10.47
CA LEU A 138 4.91 9.03 9.61
C LEU A 138 5.88 7.86 9.48
N LYS A 139 6.21 7.19 10.60
CA LYS A 139 7.06 5.99 10.58
C LYS A 139 6.43 4.85 9.79
N ASN A 140 5.13 4.67 9.90
CA ASN A 140 4.41 3.63 9.17
C ASN A 140 4.47 3.85 7.66
N ILE A 141 4.41 5.11 7.21
CA ILE A 141 4.57 5.44 5.78
C ILE A 141 6.02 5.23 5.32
N LEU A 142 7.00 5.72 6.09
CA LEU A 142 8.41 5.68 5.68
C LEU A 142 9.09 4.32 5.94
N GLY A 143 8.55 3.50 6.83
CA GLY A 143 9.11 2.22 7.25
C GLY A 143 9.33 1.27 6.07
N PRO A 144 8.29 0.94 5.28
CA PRO A 144 8.44 0.09 4.09
C PRO A 144 9.45 0.68 3.10
N ILE A 145 9.38 2.00 2.86
CA ILE A 145 10.24 2.72 1.90
C ILE A 145 11.70 2.67 2.30
N THR A 146 11.98 2.80 3.60
CA THR A 146 13.35 2.75 4.13
C THR A 146 13.86 1.32 4.31
N SER A 147 12.99 0.31 4.28
CA SER A 147 13.35 -1.10 4.51
C SER A 147 13.54 -1.90 3.22
N ASP A 148 12.78 -1.59 2.16
CA ASP A 148 12.92 -2.23 0.86
C ASP A 148 14.03 -1.58 0.01
N ALA A 149 14.84 -2.38 -0.67
CA ALA A 149 16.01 -1.87 -1.39
C ALA A 149 15.67 -1.00 -2.61
N GLU A 150 14.63 -1.36 -3.37
CA GLU A 150 14.23 -0.63 -4.57
C GLU A 150 13.55 0.68 -4.19
N LEU A 151 12.60 0.62 -3.24
CA LEU A 151 11.93 1.81 -2.71
C LEU A 151 12.91 2.78 -2.04
N ARG A 152 13.93 2.25 -1.36
CA ARG A 152 15.00 3.08 -0.79
C ARG A 152 15.72 3.88 -1.86
N GLN A 153 16.09 3.26 -2.98
CA GLN A 153 16.79 3.94 -4.06
C GLN A 153 15.90 4.98 -4.73
N GLU A 154 14.62 4.66 -4.94
CA GLU A 154 13.62 5.58 -5.47
C GLU A 154 13.47 6.81 -4.55
N MET A 155 13.37 6.59 -3.24
CA MET A 155 13.31 7.65 -2.23
C MET A 155 14.56 8.53 -2.24
N ILE A 156 15.75 7.91 -2.27
CA ILE A 156 17.02 8.64 -2.34
C ILE A 156 17.06 9.51 -3.62
N GLN A 157 16.63 8.97 -4.76
CA GLN A 157 16.59 9.70 -6.01
C GLN A 157 15.61 10.88 -5.93
N HIS A 158 14.40 10.67 -5.40
CA HIS A 158 13.44 11.73 -5.17
C HIS A 158 13.99 12.84 -4.27
N MET A 159 14.70 12.49 -3.20
CA MET A 159 15.32 13.47 -2.30
C MET A 159 16.41 14.30 -3.00
N LYS A 160 17.18 13.70 -3.91
CA LYS A 160 18.19 14.40 -4.71
C LYS A 160 17.56 15.33 -5.73
N ASP A 161 16.50 14.88 -6.38
CA ASP A 161 15.79 15.65 -7.42
C ASP A 161 14.90 16.76 -6.84
N HIS A 162 14.62 16.73 -5.53
CA HIS A 162 13.78 17.71 -4.86
C HIS A 162 14.62 18.88 -4.29
N PRO A 163 14.62 20.09 -4.90
CA PRO A 163 15.61 21.13 -4.58
C PRO A 163 15.61 21.57 -3.11
N VAL A 164 14.43 21.67 -2.50
CA VAL A 164 14.29 22.06 -1.09
C VAL A 164 14.85 20.99 -0.15
N MET A 165 14.66 19.72 -0.50
CA MET A 165 15.15 18.59 0.30
C MET A 165 16.66 18.48 0.13
N GLU A 166 17.14 18.48 -1.12
CA GLU A 166 18.55 18.44 -1.45
C GLU A 166 19.34 19.55 -0.72
N GLN A 167 18.82 20.78 -0.73
CA GLN A 167 19.44 21.89 0.00
C GLN A 167 19.44 21.66 1.51
N SER A 168 18.32 21.19 2.06
CA SER A 168 18.21 20.92 3.49
C SER A 168 19.20 19.83 3.94
N LEU A 169 19.38 18.77 3.15
CA LEU A 169 20.36 17.72 3.41
C LEU A 169 21.80 18.25 3.39
N LYS A 170 22.13 19.13 2.44
CA LYS A 170 23.45 19.77 2.35
C LYS A 170 23.76 20.66 3.55
N GLU A 171 22.74 21.30 4.11
CA GLU A 171 22.85 22.16 5.29
C GLU A 171 22.80 21.37 6.61
N HIS A 172 22.25 20.15 6.60
CA HIS A 172 22.07 19.34 7.79
C HIS A 172 23.36 18.64 8.23
N SER A 173 24.03 19.19 9.26
CA SER A 173 25.36 18.74 9.70
C SER A 173 25.45 17.25 10.02
N ARG A 174 24.51 16.70 10.81
CA ARG A 174 24.48 15.27 11.16
C ARG A 174 24.34 14.37 9.93
N TRP A 175 23.63 14.84 8.91
CA TRP A 175 23.48 14.12 7.66
C TRP A 175 24.80 14.10 6.89
N MET A 176 25.39 15.26 6.70
CA MET A 176 26.67 15.40 6.02
C MET A 176 27.80 14.65 6.72
N GLU A 177 27.81 14.63 8.05
CA GLU A 177 28.70 13.78 8.84
C GLU A 177 28.45 12.30 8.54
N SER A 178 27.18 11.86 8.60
CA SER A 178 26.82 10.46 8.41
C SER A 178 27.14 9.93 7.01
N VAL A 179 26.97 10.73 5.96
CA VAL A 179 27.34 10.35 4.58
C VAL A 179 28.85 10.21 4.42
N HIS A 180 29.64 11.02 5.13
CA HIS A 180 31.10 11.02 5.03
C HIS A 180 31.82 10.12 6.06
N ASP A 181 31.12 9.64 7.09
CA ASP A 181 31.71 8.89 8.20
C ASP A 181 32.44 7.60 7.76
N SER A 182 32.03 6.99 6.64
CA SER A 182 32.68 5.80 6.08
C SER A 182 34.06 6.07 5.44
N MET A 183 34.38 7.34 5.13
CA MET A 183 35.67 7.70 4.51
C MET A 183 36.81 7.91 5.51
N MET A 184 36.53 8.01 6.81
CA MET A 184 37.52 8.41 7.82
C MET A 184 37.86 7.30 8.84
N GLY A 185 37.21 6.14 8.79
CA GLY A 185 37.26 5.13 9.86
C GLY A 185 37.89 3.79 9.48
N SER A 186 39.07 3.50 10.05
CA SER A 186 39.70 2.17 10.22
C SER A 186 40.80 1.76 9.24
N GLY A 187 41.75 2.65 8.98
CA GLY A 187 42.95 2.37 8.18
C GLY A 187 44.24 3.01 8.69
N MET A 188 44.53 2.99 9.99
CA MET A 188 45.88 3.27 10.50
C MET A 188 46.83 2.10 10.15
N GLY A 189 47.12 1.93 8.86
CA GLY A 189 48.11 1.01 8.32
C GLY A 189 49.03 1.77 7.40
N HIS A 190 50.29 1.94 7.81
CA HIS A 190 51.34 2.61 7.04
C HIS A 190 51.42 2.11 5.60
N GLY A 191 51.29 2.99 4.61
CA GLY A 191 51.52 2.63 3.21
C GLY A 191 51.43 3.83 2.28
N MET A 192 52.55 4.17 1.66
CA MET A 192 52.74 5.32 0.79
C MET A 192 51.84 5.32 -0.47
N ASN A 193 51.53 6.52 -0.95
CA ASN A 193 51.33 6.87 -2.35
C ASN A 193 50.49 5.90 -3.20
N GLN A 194 49.15 6.02 -3.13
CA GLN A 194 48.32 5.82 -4.31
C GLN A 194 47.33 6.98 -4.43
N GLY A 195 47.29 7.56 -5.62
CA GLY A 195 46.55 8.77 -5.95
C GLY A 195 45.10 8.70 -5.48
N MET A 196 44.70 9.78 -4.80
CA MET A 196 43.32 10.09 -4.49
C MET A 196 42.51 10.13 -5.79
N ASN A 197 41.87 9.02 -6.15
CA ASN A 197 40.52 9.12 -6.66
C ASN A 197 39.67 9.54 -5.45
N VAL A 198 39.53 10.85 -5.26
CA VAL A 198 38.47 11.43 -4.43
C VAL A 198 37.19 10.85 -5.01
N GLY A 199 36.66 9.81 -4.36
CA GLY A 199 35.44 9.14 -4.78
C GLY A 199 34.35 10.17 -4.91
N LEU A 200 33.81 10.30 -6.13
CA LEU A 200 32.70 11.16 -6.46
C LEU A 200 31.57 10.83 -5.48
N CYS A 201 31.36 11.69 -4.49
CA CYS A 201 30.21 11.60 -3.60
C CYS A 201 28.96 11.72 -4.49
N PRO A 202 28.06 10.73 -4.53
CA PRO A 202 26.86 10.76 -5.37
C PRO A 202 25.88 11.92 -5.06
N TRP A 203 26.21 12.75 -4.07
CA TRP A 203 25.48 13.96 -3.63
C TRP A 203 26.15 15.26 -4.09
N CYS A 204 27.22 15.15 -4.89
CA CYS A 204 27.91 16.24 -5.60
C CYS A 204 27.91 15.89 -7.11
N PRO A 205 27.52 16.79 -8.02
CA PRO A 205 26.68 16.45 -9.18
C PRO A 205 27.40 15.91 -10.43
N GLU A 206 26.67 15.12 -11.25
CA GLU A 206 26.26 15.42 -12.65
C GLU A 206 25.00 14.57 -13.04
N TYR A 207 24.12 15.11 -13.89
CA TYR A 207 22.65 14.87 -13.96
C TYR A 207 22.15 14.25 -15.29
N GLU A 208 20.98 13.57 -15.29
CA GLU A 208 19.94 13.28 -16.35
C GLU A 208 19.31 11.86 -16.16
N ARG A 209 18.03 11.48 -16.42
CA ARG A 209 16.91 11.98 -17.28
C ARG A 209 15.55 11.29 -16.92
N HIS A 210 14.44 11.85 -17.43
CA HIS A 210 13.00 11.53 -17.29
C HIS A 210 12.46 10.20 -17.89
N ALA A 211 11.28 9.78 -17.42
CA ALA A 211 10.40 8.82 -18.09
C ALA A 211 8.94 9.33 -18.22
N GLN A 212 8.28 9.00 -19.34
CA GLN A 212 6.87 9.28 -19.66
C GLN A 212 6.07 7.97 -19.68
N PHE A 213 4.76 8.02 -19.42
CA PHE A 213 3.85 6.87 -19.53
C PHE A 213 2.59 7.19 -20.35
N GLU A 214 2.10 6.17 -21.09
CA GLU A 214 0.93 6.15 -21.97
C GLU A 214 -0.38 5.80 -21.25
N THR A 215 -1.52 6.22 -21.82
CA THR A 215 -2.89 6.14 -21.27
C THR A 215 -3.77 5.07 -21.93
N HIS A 216 -4.71 4.49 -21.16
CA HIS A 216 -5.82 3.66 -21.67
C HIS A 216 -7.07 3.62 -20.72
N ILE A 217 -8.21 4.16 -21.21
CA ILE A 217 -9.67 3.85 -21.02
C ILE A 217 -10.15 3.18 -19.71
N ASP A 218 -11.18 3.60 -18.98
CA ASP A 218 -11.86 4.90 -18.72
C ASP A 218 -12.68 4.65 -17.43
N PHE A 219 -12.19 5.13 -16.30
CA PHE A 219 -13.00 5.36 -15.11
C PHE A 219 -13.57 6.78 -15.19
N THR A 220 -14.70 7.04 -14.53
CA THR A 220 -15.31 8.37 -14.60
C THR A 220 -14.63 9.26 -13.56
N ASN A 221 -14.07 10.41 -13.96
CA ASN A 221 -13.45 11.45 -13.09
C ASN A 221 -14.31 11.81 -11.86
N SER A 222 -14.33 10.97 -10.84
CA SER A 222 -15.21 11.09 -9.69
C SER A 222 -14.35 11.27 -8.46
N ASP A 223 -14.48 12.44 -7.84
CA ASP A 223 -13.87 12.78 -6.55
C ASP A 223 -14.19 11.74 -5.45
N ARG A 224 -15.16 10.84 -5.67
CA ARG A 224 -15.56 9.78 -4.75
C ARG A 224 -14.45 8.76 -4.48
N MET A 225 -13.70 8.34 -5.50
CA MET A 225 -12.63 7.36 -5.27
C MET A 225 -11.46 7.99 -4.51
N MET A 226 -11.13 9.25 -4.78
CA MET A 226 -10.22 10.03 -3.95
C MET A 226 -10.71 10.16 -2.51
N ASN A 227 -12.00 10.46 -2.31
CA ASN A 227 -12.56 10.60 -0.97
C ASN A 227 -12.53 9.28 -0.18
N MET A 228 -12.78 8.15 -0.87
CA MET A 228 -12.64 6.82 -0.28
C MET A 228 -11.20 6.55 0.17
N MET A 229 -10.22 6.80 -0.70
CA MET A 229 -8.79 6.67 -0.34
C MET A 229 -8.44 7.58 0.83
N HIS A 230 -8.81 8.85 0.75
CA HIS A 230 -8.61 9.81 1.84
C HIS A 230 -9.16 9.29 3.19
N HIS A 231 -10.37 8.72 3.21
CA HIS A 231 -10.93 8.11 4.41
C HIS A 231 -10.18 6.87 4.90
N MET A 232 -9.73 6.00 3.99
CA MET A 232 -8.92 4.82 4.38
C MET A 232 -7.57 5.21 4.97
N TRP A 233 -6.98 6.31 4.50
CA TRP A 233 -5.64 6.76 4.92
C TRP A 233 -5.64 7.59 6.20
N ILE A 234 -6.71 8.35 6.50
CA ILE A 234 -6.77 9.23 7.68
C ILE A 234 -7.37 8.55 8.91
N ASP A 235 -8.22 7.53 8.69
CA ASP A 235 -8.78 6.75 9.78
C ASP A 235 -7.68 5.90 10.45
N ASP A 236 -7.45 6.09 11.75
CA ASP A 236 -6.31 5.47 12.46
C ASP A 236 -6.33 3.94 12.41
N GLU A 237 -7.52 3.33 12.46
CA GLU A 237 -7.66 1.87 12.43
C GLU A 237 -7.43 1.34 11.00
N LEU A 238 -8.08 1.95 10.01
CA LEU A 238 -7.92 1.53 8.61
C LEU A 238 -6.51 1.80 8.07
N SER A 239 -5.89 2.88 8.50
CA SER A 239 -4.53 3.22 8.11
C SER A 239 -3.50 2.27 8.73
N GLN A 240 -3.76 1.77 9.94
CA GLN A 240 -2.95 0.72 10.55
C GLN A 240 -3.09 -0.60 9.78
N ASP A 241 -4.31 -1.02 9.45
CA ASP A 241 -4.55 -2.24 8.66
C ASP A 241 -3.90 -2.13 7.27
N MET A 242 -3.99 -0.95 6.65
CA MET A 242 -3.34 -0.68 5.38
C MET A 242 -1.81 -0.69 5.50
N HIS A 243 -1.27 -0.15 6.59
CA HIS A 243 0.17 -0.21 6.86
C HIS A 243 0.66 -1.65 7.02
N GLU A 244 -0.06 -2.48 7.80
CA GLU A 244 0.24 -3.90 7.95
C GLU A 244 0.18 -4.62 6.59
N PHE A 245 -0.89 -4.37 5.82
CA PHE A 245 -1.05 -4.89 4.46
C PHE A 245 0.10 -4.49 3.51
N MET A 246 0.61 -3.27 3.63
CA MET A 246 1.75 -2.77 2.86
C MET A 246 3.06 -3.41 3.29
N LEU A 247 3.22 -3.77 4.56
CA LEU A 247 4.39 -4.48 5.09
C LEU A 247 4.38 -5.98 4.76
N GLU A 248 3.20 -6.61 4.68
CA GLU A 248 3.08 -8.04 4.36
C GLU A 248 3.60 -8.39 2.97
N ASN A 249 3.50 -7.46 2.01
CA ASN A 249 4.00 -7.67 0.66
C ASN A 249 4.63 -6.37 0.10
N PRO A 250 5.97 -6.28 0.10
CA PRO A 250 6.70 -5.13 -0.45
C PRO A 250 6.32 -4.79 -1.89
N GLY A 251 5.89 -5.78 -2.69
CA GLY A 251 5.43 -5.56 -4.06
C GLY A 251 4.11 -4.79 -4.18
N HIS A 252 3.34 -4.64 -3.10
CA HIS A 252 2.21 -3.69 -3.07
C HIS A 252 2.73 -2.25 -3.02
N MET A 253 3.72 -1.99 -2.16
CA MET A 253 4.32 -0.67 -2.01
C MET A 253 5.04 -0.20 -3.26
N VAL A 254 5.79 -1.07 -3.94
CA VAL A 254 6.45 -0.72 -5.23
C VAL A 254 5.43 -0.28 -6.27
N ARG A 255 4.33 -1.03 -6.43
CA ARG A 255 3.28 -0.67 -7.40
C ARG A 255 2.56 0.63 -7.06
N MET A 256 2.42 0.91 -5.77
CA MET A 256 1.85 2.18 -5.30
C MET A 256 2.88 3.32 -5.37
N SER A 257 4.17 3.07 -5.17
CA SER A 257 5.20 4.12 -5.15
C SER A 257 5.36 4.79 -6.49
N ASP A 258 5.42 4.01 -7.56
CA ASP A 258 5.51 4.45 -8.96
C ASP A 258 4.46 5.51 -9.35
N GLN A 259 3.34 5.54 -8.63
CA GLN A 259 2.16 6.34 -8.97
C GLN A 259 1.87 7.42 -7.92
N MET A 260 2.13 7.11 -6.65
CA MET A 260 1.59 7.84 -5.51
C MET A 260 2.66 8.53 -4.68
N MET A 261 3.81 7.87 -4.53
CA MET A 261 4.78 8.30 -3.54
C MET A 261 5.49 9.58 -3.97
N GLY A 262 5.81 9.76 -5.25
CA GLY A 262 6.45 10.99 -5.73
C GLY A 262 5.73 12.28 -5.28
N PRO A 263 4.44 12.47 -5.61
CA PRO A 263 3.67 13.64 -5.14
C PRO A 263 3.61 13.75 -3.62
N MET A 264 3.33 12.64 -2.92
CA MET A 264 3.22 12.61 -1.47
C MET A 264 4.53 13.02 -0.78
N LEU A 265 5.64 12.45 -1.21
CA LEU A 265 6.99 12.77 -0.75
C LEU A 265 7.32 14.24 -1.01
N GLY A 266 6.93 14.79 -2.16
CA GLY A 266 7.08 16.21 -2.45
C GLY A 266 6.40 17.10 -1.40
N PHE A 267 5.13 16.84 -1.07
CA PHE A 267 4.42 17.59 -0.03
C PHE A 267 5.06 17.45 1.36
N MET A 268 5.56 16.26 1.70
CA MET A 268 6.25 16.04 2.97
C MET A 268 7.60 16.77 3.02
N MET A 269 8.34 16.76 1.91
CA MET A 269 9.61 17.45 1.77
C MET A 269 9.45 18.97 1.70
N ASP A 270 8.34 19.50 1.21
CA ASP A 270 8.06 20.93 1.20
C ASP A 270 7.73 21.47 2.60
N ASP A 271 7.09 20.65 3.45
CA ASP A 271 6.81 21.03 4.83
C ASP A 271 8.08 20.98 5.70
N PRO A 272 8.50 22.09 6.32
CA PRO A 272 9.78 22.15 7.03
C PRO A 272 9.83 21.25 8.27
N GLU A 273 8.70 21.06 8.96
CA GLU A 273 8.68 20.24 10.17
C GLU A 273 8.72 18.75 9.82
N LEU A 274 7.93 18.32 8.83
CA LEU A 274 7.98 16.94 8.36
C LEU A 274 9.31 16.62 7.69
N ARG A 275 9.87 17.54 6.91
CA ARG A 275 11.18 17.38 6.30
C ARG A 275 12.26 17.06 7.33
N GLU A 276 12.34 17.83 8.42
CA GLU A 276 13.29 17.56 9.50
C GLU A 276 13.05 16.18 10.14
N ARG A 277 11.79 15.85 10.45
CA ARG A 277 11.44 14.52 11.00
C ARG A 277 11.81 13.37 10.06
N MET A 278 11.64 13.56 8.75
CA MET A 278 12.05 12.58 7.73
C MET A 278 13.55 12.37 7.74
N ILE A 279 14.34 13.46 7.79
CA ILE A 279 15.80 13.40 7.85
C ILE A 279 16.23 12.62 9.10
N ASP A 280 15.67 12.93 10.27
CA ASP A 280 15.97 12.23 11.51
C ASP A 280 15.65 10.73 11.43
N LEU A 281 14.47 10.36 10.92
CA LEU A 281 14.07 8.96 10.75
C LEU A 281 15.01 8.20 9.80
N MET A 282 15.46 8.83 8.73
CA MET A 282 16.41 8.23 7.80
C MET A 282 17.79 8.03 8.42
N LEU A 283 18.25 8.99 9.23
CA LEU A 283 19.51 8.87 9.97
C LEU A 283 19.48 7.73 10.99
N GLU A 284 18.32 7.44 11.56
CA GLU A 284 18.10 6.29 12.44
C GLU A 284 18.06 4.96 11.68
N ASN A 285 17.67 4.96 10.40
CA ASN A 285 17.62 3.76 9.58
C ASN A 285 18.99 3.43 8.97
N ARG A 286 19.64 2.40 9.53
CA ARG A 286 20.99 1.97 9.11
C ARG A 286 21.05 1.51 7.66
N ASP A 287 20.07 0.76 7.19
CA ASP A 287 20.07 0.21 5.83
C ASP A 287 19.89 1.31 4.79
N PHE A 288 19.09 2.32 5.12
CA PHE A 288 18.97 3.54 4.35
C PHE A 288 20.30 4.29 4.25
N MET A 289 20.95 4.57 5.38
CA MET A 289 22.24 5.25 5.37
C MET A 289 23.34 4.45 4.67
N ASN A 290 23.32 3.12 4.77
CA ASN A 290 24.25 2.25 4.05
C ASN A 290 24.03 2.33 2.54
N SER A 291 22.78 2.38 2.09
CA SER A 291 22.44 2.53 0.66
C SER A 291 22.99 3.83 0.07
N ILE A 292 23.04 4.89 0.89
CA ILE A 292 23.63 6.17 0.51
C ILE A 292 25.16 6.10 0.46
N ARG A 293 25.80 5.46 1.44
CA ARG A 293 27.26 5.37 1.56
C ARG A 293 27.89 4.47 0.50
N HIS A 294 27.20 3.39 0.12
CA HIS A 294 27.75 2.30 -0.67
C HIS A 294 27.12 2.15 -2.06
N GLY A 295 26.33 3.14 -2.52
CA GLY A 295 25.60 3.12 -3.80
C GLY A 295 26.44 3.01 -5.09
N ASN A 296 27.73 2.68 -5.00
CA ASN A 296 28.65 2.46 -6.12
C ASN A 296 29.40 1.11 -6.05
N SER A 297 28.95 0.13 -5.24
CA SER A 297 29.64 -1.18 -5.15
C SER A 297 28.70 -2.38 -5.27
N GLU A 298 28.02 -2.49 -6.41
CA GLU A 298 27.69 -3.78 -7.06
C GLU A 298 27.94 -3.67 -8.57
#